data_AF-A0A3D4C2N0-F1
#
_entry.id   AF-A0A3D4C2N0-F1
#
_cell.length_a   1.000
_cell.length_b   1.000
_cell.length_c   1.000
_cell.angle_alpha   90.00
_cell.angle_beta   90.00
_cell.angle_gamma   90.00
#
_symmetry.space_group_name_H-M   'P 1'
#
loop_
_entity.id
_entity.type
_entity.pdbx_description
1 polymer ?
#
loop_
_entity_poly.entity_id
_entity_poly.type
_entity_poly.pdbx_seq_one_letter_code
_entity_poly.pdbx_strand_id
1 'polypeptide(L)'
;MSIVVIGDRKTGKTSMVRALTEHGKYVKISNILASDLYNPSTKEIAGTAQLDTRTLNMEVDLPATGVRQLNILWIDTPGEFWSNPQYRKDYPAAWQGMENKVKESKAVILMLPPHQSLVSSTRINIAANHLQPIDTLPTSDQWVNGLQNWFDFLQQNCQRVKHIIIALHKADLFCDVEAEGKDWRYRPDRGGAAPWYDYSDHVVESYFGVANQVIRKYKGTEIGSRTNFFITTTENQELLELPWLYLAPYLIYN
;
A
#
# COMPACT_ATOMS: atom_id res chain seq x y z
N MET A 1 7.09 -13.06 12.05
CA MET A 1 7.30 -12.96 10.59
C MET A 1 6.11 -12.24 9.99
N SER A 2 6.05 -10.93 10.15
CA SER A 2 4.89 -10.13 9.73
C SER A 2 5.26 -9.16 8.61
N ILE A 3 4.34 -8.98 7.67
CA ILE A 3 4.29 -7.81 6.80
C ILE A 3 3.50 -6.75 7.54
N VAL A 4 3.99 -5.52 7.61
CA VAL A 4 3.26 -4.40 8.21
C VAL A 4 2.70 -3.52 7.11
N VAL A 5 1.39 -3.29 7.12
CA VAL A 5 0.73 -2.33 6.22
C VAL A 5 0.34 -1.09 7.01
N ILE A 6 0.79 0.07 6.55
CA ILE A 6 0.59 1.39 7.17
C ILE A 6 0.20 2.42 6.11
N GLY A 7 -0.36 3.54 6.56
CA GLY A 7 -0.72 4.66 5.69
C GLY A 7 -1.76 5.56 6.33
N ASP A 8 -1.97 6.73 5.75
CA ASP A 8 -2.86 7.76 6.29
C ASP A 8 -4.35 7.33 6.30
N ARG A 9 -5.22 8.18 6.85
CA ARG A 9 -6.67 7.93 6.88
C ARG A 9 -7.20 7.84 5.46
N LYS A 10 -8.18 6.97 5.23
CA LYS A 10 -8.94 6.88 3.97
C LYS A 10 -8.08 6.61 2.72
N THR A 11 -6.86 6.10 2.87
CA THR A 11 -5.99 5.68 1.76
C THR A 11 -6.46 4.41 1.06
N GLY A 12 -7.58 3.81 1.48
CA GLY A 12 -8.14 2.59 0.86
C GLY A 12 -7.60 1.28 1.43
N LYS A 13 -6.91 1.32 2.57
CA LYS A 13 -6.46 0.15 3.34
C LYS A 13 -7.57 -0.92 3.44
N THR A 14 -8.69 -0.61 4.09
CA THR A 14 -9.77 -1.59 4.29
C THR A 14 -10.41 -2.05 2.98
N SER A 15 -10.54 -1.16 1.99
CA SER A 15 -11.01 -1.51 0.63
C SER A 15 -10.11 -2.55 -0.03
N MET A 16 -8.79 -2.43 0.13
CA MET A 16 -7.83 -3.40 -0.40
C MET A 16 -8.02 -4.77 0.25
N VAL A 17 -8.16 -4.85 1.57
CA VAL A 17 -8.43 -6.13 2.27
C VAL A 17 -9.70 -6.77 1.74
N ARG A 18 -10.78 -5.98 1.57
CA ARG A 18 -12.04 -6.46 1.01
C ARG A 18 -11.84 -7.03 -0.40
N ALA A 19 -11.23 -6.25 -1.29
CA ALA A 19 -11.01 -6.66 -2.68
C ALA A 19 -10.16 -7.94 -2.79
N LEU A 20 -9.12 -8.09 -1.96
CA LEU A 20 -8.32 -9.32 -1.90
C LEU A 20 -9.11 -10.51 -1.32
N THR A 21 -10.13 -10.27 -0.50
CA THR A 21 -11.01 -11.32 0.03
C THR A 21 -12.04 -11.76 -1.02
N GLU A 22 -12.65 -10.81 -1.74
CA GLU A 22 -13.76 -11.07 -2.68
C GLU A 22 -13.27 -11.48 -4.08
N HIS A 23 -12.15 -10.92 -4.54
CA HIS A 23 -11.74 -10.96 -5.95
C HIS A 23 -10.30 -11.44 -6.17
N GLY A 24 -9.62 -11.88 -5.08
CA GLY A 24 -8.29 -12.47 -5.14
C GLY A 24 -8.14 -13.55 -6.20
N LYS A 25 -7.21 -13.37 -7.13
CA LYS A 25 -6.81 -14.34 -8.15
C LYS A 25 -5.64 -15.17 -7.63
N TYR A 26 -4.47 -14.56 -7.48
CA TYR A 26 -3.29 -15.20 -6.90
C TYR A 26 -3.11 -14.86 -5.43
N VAL A 27 -3.71 -13.77 -4.96
CA VAL A 27 -3.56 -13.27 -3.59
C VAL A 27 -4.91 -13.22 -2.93
N LYS A 28 -5.11 -13.99 -1.87
CA LYS A 28 -6.40 -14.12 -1.17
C LYS A 28 -6.24 -13.93 0.33
N ILE A 29 -7.22 -13.33 0.98
CA ILE A 29 -7.28 -13.25 2.44
C ILE A 29 -8.33 -14.24 2.93
N SER A 30 -7.95 -15.13 3.87
CA SER A 30 -8.75 -16.33 4.19
C SER A 30 -9.40 -16.31 5.58
N ASN A 31 -8.98 -15.40 6.48
CA ASN A 31 -9.41 -15.41 7.88
C ASN A 31 -10.40 -14.30 8.26
N ILE A 32 -10.95 -13.57 7.29
CA ILE A 32 -12.00 -12.57 7.51
C ILE A 32 -13.03 -12.65 6.40
N LEU A 33 -14.30 -12.48 6.73
CA LEU A 33 -15.33 -12.33 5.70
C LEU A 33 -15.35 -10.88 5.24
N ALA A 34 -15.55 -10.65 3.94
CA ALA A 34 -15.67 -9.30 3.40
C ALA A 34 -16.77 -8.49 4.12
N SER A 35 -17.85 -9.16 4.54
CA SER A 35 -18.94 -8.58 5.34
C SER A 35 -18.52 -8.03 6.71
N ASP A 36 -17.38 -8.48 7.25
CA ASP A 36 -16.87 -8.01 8.55
C ASP A 36 -16.14 -6.66 8.42
N LEU A 37 -15.92 -6.20 7.18
CA LEU A 37 -15.15 -5.00 6.86
C LEU A 37 -16.02 -3.80 6.46
N TYR A 38 -17.30 -4.02 6.10
CA TYR A 38 -18.19 -2.96 5.64
C TYR A 38 -19.67 -3.28 5.87
N ASN A 39 -20.51 -2.25 5.81
CA ASN A 39 -21.96 -2.41 5.79
C ASN A 39 -22.42 -2.80 4.36
N PRO A 40 -22.95 -4.01 4.12
CA PRO A 40 -23.30 -4.51 2.79
C PRO A 40 -24.30 -3.64 2.04
N SER A 41 -25.20 -2.98 2.78
CA SER A 41 -26.24 -2.10 2.22
C SER A 41 -25.74 -0.74 1.77
N THR A 42 -24.72 -0.16 2.44
CA THR A 42 -24.23 1.20 2.14
C THR A 42 -22.89 1.21 1.41
N LYS A 43 -22.18 0.08 1.35
CA LYS A 43 -20.78 -0.02 0.91
C LYS A 43 -19.82 0.89 1.68
N GLU A 44 -20.24 1.40 2.83
CA GLU A 44 -19.43 2.26 3.68
C GLU A 44 -18.51 1.43 4.57
N ILE A 45 -17.25 1.85 4.63
CA ILE A 45 -16.22 1.27 5.48
C ILE A 45 -16.32 1.95 6.84
N ALA A 46 -16.40 1.16 7.91
CA ALA A 46 -16.44 1.67 9.27
C ALA A 46 -15.21 2.56 9.55
N GLY A 47 -15.43 3.77 10.06
CA GLY A 47 -14.34 4.68 10.40
C GLY A 47 -13.54 4.17 11.60
N THR A 48 -12.22 4.09 11.44
CA THR A 48 -11.31 3.62 12.50
C THR A 48 -11.00 4.74 13.48
N ALA A 49 -11.62 4.70 14.68
CA ALA A 49 -11.48 5.71 15.73
C ALA A 49 -10.24 5.53 16.62
N GLN A 50 -9.65 4.32 16.64
CA GLN A 50 -8.48 3.95 17.44
C GLN A 50 -7.51 3.12 16.59
N LEU A 51 -6.23 3.05 16.98
CA LEU A 51 -5.25 2.17 16.32
C LEU A 51 -5.72 0.73 16.45
N ASP A 52 -6.23 0.15 15.36
CA ASP A 52 -6.67 -1.23 15.30
C ASP A 52 -5.55 -2.06 14.65
N THR A 53 -5.09 -3.08 15.36
CA THR A 53 -4.10 -4.02 14.83
C THR A 53 -4.77 -5.36 14.64
N ARG A 54 -4.79 -5.84 13.40
CA ARG A 54 -5.34 -7.14 13.04
C ARG A 54 -4.28 -8.01 12.42
N THR A 55 -4.35 -9.31 12.65
CA THR A 55 -3.55 -10.28 11.91
C THR A 55 -4.41 -10.88 10.81
N LEU A 56 -3.98 -10.71 9.56
CA LEU A 56 -4.65 -11.28 8.39
C LEU A 56 -3.80 -12.45 7.88
N ASN A 57 -4.47 -13.53 7.51
CA ASN A 57 -3.86 -14.67 6.84
C ASN A 57 -4.06 -14.49 5.35
N MET A 58 -2.95 -14.35 4.64
CA MET A 58 -2.95 -14.18 3.20
C MET A 58 -2.38 -15.42 2.52
N GLU A 59 -3.11 -15.94 1.57
CA GLU A 59 -2.67 -16.97 0.64
C GLU A 59 -2.14 -16.34 -0.62
N VAL A 60 -0.90 -16.66 -0.98
CA VAL A 60 -0.31 -16.28 -2.26
C VAL A 60 0.00 -17.54 -3.06
N ASP A 61 -0.66 -17.70 -4.20
CA ASP A 61 -0.40 -18.77 -5.16
C ASP A 61 0.71 -18.35 -6.13
N LEU A 62 1.90 -18.90 -5.89
CA LEU A 62 3.06 -18.71 -6.76
C LEU A 62 3.23 -19.97 -7.62
N PRO A 63 2.92 -19.95 -8.93
CA PRO A 63 2.81 -21.19 -9.71
C PRO A 63 4.05 -22.09 -9.74
N ALA A 64 5.26 -21.53 -9.56
CA ALA A 64 6.48 -22.31 -9.44
C ALA A 64 6.64 -23.05 -8.10
N THR A 65 5.97 -22.60 -7.04
CA THR A 65 6.14 -23.13 -5.68
C THR A 65 4.82 -23.60 -5.03
N GLY A 66 3.67 -23.24 -5.59
CA GLY A 66 2.33 -23.48 -5.05
C GLY A 66 1.90 -22.45 -4.01
N VAL A 67 0.72 -22.67 -3.42
CA VAL A 67 0.09 -21.79 -2.42
C VAL A 67 0.95 -21.64 -1.17
N ARG A 68 1.05 -20.42 -0.65
CA ARG A 68 1.80 -20.07 0.57
C ARG A 68 1.00 -19.16 1.47
N GLN A 69 1.14 -19.38 2.78
CA GLN A 69 0.49 -18.56 3.81
C GLN A 69 1.45 -17.49 4.31
N LEU A 70 0.99 -16.24 4.32
CA LEU A 70 1.69 -15.07 4.84
C LEU A 70 0.87 -14.48 5.99
N ASN A 71 1.53 -14.22 7.11
CA ASN A 71 0.93 -13.50 8.23
C ASN A 71 1.14 -11.99 8.03
N ILE A 72 0.06 -11.25 7.89
CA ILE A 72 0.10 -9.80 7.73
C ILE A 72 -0.32 -9.18 9.05
N LEU A 73 0.56 -8.37 9.62
CA LEU A 73 0.22 -7.47 10.70
C LEU A 73 -0.36 -6.20 10.08
N TRP A 74 -1.68 -6.18 9.97
CA TRP A 74 -2.42 -5.07 9.44
C TRP A 74 -2.60 -4.01 10.53
N ILE A 75 -2.00 -2.83 10.33
CA ILE A 75 -2.13 -1.73 11.29
C ILE A 75 -3.02 -0.67 10.64
N ASP A 76 -4.30 -0.69 11.00
CA ASP A 76 -5.19 0.38 10.59
C ASP A 76 -5.09 1.53 11.58
N THR A 77 -4.30 2.53 11.19
CA THR A 77 -4.10 3.74 11.97
C THR A 77 -5.14 4.80 11.61
N PRO A 78 -5.71 5.52 12.59
CA PRO A 78 -6.33 6.82 12.34
C PRO A 78 -5.31 7.72 11.62
N GLY A 79 -5.66 8.41 10.55
CA GLY A 79 -4.63 9.21 9.83
C GLY A 79 -4.05 10.36 10.65
N GLU A 80 -4.75 10.81 11.70
CA GLU A 80 -4.22 11.77 12.68
C GLU A 80 -3.00 11.22 13.42
N PHE A 81 -2.86 9.89 13.54
CA PHE A 81 -1.70 9.26 14.15
C PHE A 81 -0.39 9.62 13.42
N TRP A 82 -0.47 9.87 12.12
CA TRP A 82 0.66 10.22 11.27
C TRP A 82 0.73 11.71 10.96
N SER A 83 -0.41 12.37 10.71
CA SER A 83 -0.42 13.79 10.36
C SER A 83 -0.39 14.75 11.55
N ASN A 84 -0.70 14.29 12.78
CA ASN A 84 -0.75 15.12 13.98
C ASN A 84 0.34 14.72 15.00
N PRO A 85 1.46 15.46 15.09
CA PRO A 85 2.51 15.21 16.08
C PRO A 85 2.01 15.26 17.53
N GLN A 86 0.94 16.02 17.83
CA GLN A 86 0.37 16.09 19.17
C GLN A 86 -0.23 14.75 19.58
N TYR A 87 -0.90 14.05 18.66
CA TYR A 87 -1.48 12.74 18.93
C TYR A 87 -0.41 11.71 19.34
N ARG A 88 0.79 11.80 18.76
CA ARG A 88 1.94 10.94 19.14
C ARG A 88 2.46 11.26 20.55
N LYS A 89 2.41 12.52 20.95
CA LYS A 89 2.76 12.97 22.31
C LYS A 89 1.72 12.57 23.35
N ASP A 90 0.45 12.60 22.96
CA ASP A 90 -0.67 12.25 23.84
C ASP A 90 -0.76 10.73 24.05
N TYR A 91 -0.32 9.93 23.07
CA TYR A 91 -0.34 8.46 23.12
C TYR A 91 1.04 7.82 22.86
N PRO A 92 2.06 8.10 23.68
CA PRO A 92 3.44 7.69 23.41
C PRO A 92 3.65 6.17 23.44
N ALA A 93 2.91 5.46 24.30
CA ALA A 93 2.99 3.99 24.37
C ALA A 93 2.42 3.31 23.11
N ALA A 94 1.32 3.85 22.56
CA ALA A 94 0.75 3.35 21.31
C ALA A 94 1.70 3.62 20.12
N TRP A 95 2.31 4.81 20.11
CA TRP A 95 3.33 5.16 19.12
C TRP A 95 4.54 4.23 19.18
N GLN A 96 5.11 4.02 20.38
CA GLN A 96 6.24 3.12 20.57
C GLN A 96 5.89 1.66 20.22
N GLY A 97 4.70 1.19 20.58
CA GLY A 97 4.24 -0.14 20.20
C GLY A 97 4.14 -0.33 18.68
N MET A 98 3.72 0.70 17.97
CA MET A 98 3.69 0.71 16.50
C MET A 98 5.12 0.74 15.91
N GLU A 99 6.01 1.58 16.42
CA GLU A 99 7.41 1.60 15.98
C GLU A 99 8.08 0.24 16.16
N ASN A 100 7.86 -0.42 17.30
CA ASN A 100 8.43 -1.75 17.58
C ASN A 100 7.93 -2.79 16.58
N LYS A 101 6.62 -2.79 16.28
CA LYS A 101 6.03 -3.67 15.25
C LYS A 101 6.65 -3.45 13.87
N VAL A 102 6.90 -2.20 13.49
CA VAL A 102 7.57 -1.86 12.22
C VAL A 102 9.03 -2.32 12.24
N LYS A 103 9.78 -2.06 13.31
CA LYS A 103 11.19 -2.45 13.47
C LYS A 103 11.42 -3.97 13.39
N GLU A 104 10.45 -4.75 13.88
CA GLU A 104 10.50 -6.22 13.91
C GLU A 104 9.92 -6.88 12.64
N SER A 105 9.32 -6.09 11.74
CA SER A 105 8.68 -6.60 10.53
C SER A 105 9.71 -7.08 9.50
N LYS A 106 9.31 -8.05 8.66
CA LYS A 106 10.13 -8.49 7.52
C LYS A 106 10.02 -7.53 6.33
N ALA A 107 8.82 -6.97 6.16
CA ALA A 107 8.49 -6.06 5.08
C ALA A 107 7.47 -5.02 5.55
N VAL A 108 7.52 -3.84 4.94
CA VAL A 108 6.58 -2.75 5.17
C VAL A 108 5.94 -2.32 3.85
N ILE A 109 4.62 -2.16 3.83
CA ILE A 109 3.86 -1.55 2.75
C ILE A 109 3.28 -0.24 3.27
N LEU A 110 3.74 0.88 2.72
CA LEU A 110 3.16 2.20 2.94
C LEU A 110 2.17 2.51 1.82
N MET A 111 0.90 2.69 2.16
CA MET A 111 -0.14 3.14 1.24
C MET A 111 -0.30 4.66 1.28
N LEU A 112 -0.21 5.29 0.11
CA LEU A 112 -0.37 6.73 -0.07
C LEU A 112 -1.61 7.03 -0.91
N PRO A 113 -2.34 8.13 -0.62
CA PRO A 113 -3.36 8.64 -1.52
C PRO A 113 -2.71 9.39 -2.70
N PRO A 114 -3.40 9.62 -3.81
CA PRO A 114 -2.92 10.54 -4.85
C PRO A 114 -3.00 12.00 -4.37
N HIS A 115 -2.17 12.87 -4.94
CA HIS A 115 -2.29 14.31 -4.75
C HIS A 115 -3.24 14.92 -5.80
N GLN A 116 -3.79 16.09 -5.50
CA GLN A 116 -4.80 16.75 -6.34
C GLN A 116 -4.38 16.88 -7.81
N SER A 117 -3.15 17.32 -8.07
CA SER A 117 -2.71 17.60 -9.45
C SER A 117 -2.38 16.35 -10.28
N LEU A 118 -2.33 15.16 -9.67
CA LEU A 118 -2.14 13.90 -10.39
C LEU A 118 -3.47 13.36 -10.93
N VAL A 119 -4.57 13.67 -10.23
CA VAL A 119 -5.89 13.15 -10.55
C VAL A 119 -6.46 13.87 -11.77
N SER A 120 -7.07 13.11 -12.67
CA SER A 120 -7.69 13.65 -13.89
C SER A 120 -9.21 13.74 -13.74
N SER A 121 -9.79 14.88 -14.10
CA SER A 121 -11.26 15.06 -14.11
C SER A 121 -11.96 14.01 -14.97
N THR A 122 -11.37 13.62 -16.10
CA THR A 122 -11.89 12.55 -16.97
C THR A 122 -11.95 11.23 -16.23
N ARG A 123 -10.91 10.91 -15.45
CA ARG A 123 -10.84 9.67 -14.68
C ARG A 123 -11.79 9.70 -13.48
N ILE A 124 -11.89 10.81 -12.75
CA ILE A 124 -12.89 10.99 -11.67
C ILE A 124 -14.31 10.71 -12.17
N ASN A 125 -14.67 11.22 -13.36
CA ASN A 125 -16.01 11.09 -13.91
C ASN A 125 -16.38 9.65 -14.28
N ILE A 126 -15.39 8.78 -14.51
CA ILE A 126 -15.57 7.37 -14.89
C ILE A 126 -15.34 6.45 -13.68
N ALA A 127 -14.56 6.90 -12.69
CA ALA A 127 -14.32 6.15 -11.47
C ALA A 127 -15.62 5.90 -10.70
N ALA A 128 -15.71 4.72 -10.07
CA ALA A 128 -16.88 4.36 -9.29
C ALA A 128 -17.10 5.37 -8.15
N ASN A 129 -18.36 5.76 -7.89
CA ASN A 129 -18.71 6.80 -6.90
C ASN A 129 -18.08 6.57 -5.51
N HIS A 130 -17.91 5.32 -5.11
CA HIS A 130 -17.32 4.95 -3.82
C HIS A 130 -15.79 5.12 -3.74
N LEU A 131 -15.12 5.36 -4.87
CA LEU A 131 -13.67 5.60 -4.98
C LEU A 131 -13.34 7.08 -5.10
N GLN A 132 -14.30 7.89 -5.52
CA GLN A 132 -14.16 9.34 -5.58
C GLN A 132 -13.71 9.92 -4.22
N PRO A 133 -12.83 10.92 -4.19
CA PRO A 133 -12.38 11.51 -2.94
C PRO A 133 -13.57 12.14 -2.20
N ILE A 134 -13.96 11.54 -1.08
CA ILE A 134 -14.99 12.10 -0.18
C ILE A 134 -14.46 13.37 0.49
N ASP A 135 -13.15 13.48 0.66
CA ASP A 135 -12.45 14.65 1.19
C ASP A 135 -11.52 15.25 0.12
N THR A 136 -11.14 16.50 0.32
CA THR A 136 -10.11 17.18 -0.48
C THR A 136 -8.79 16.41 -0.41
N LEU A 137 -8.28 15.96 -1.56
CA LEU A 137 -6.95 15.35 -1.67
C LEU A 137 -5.86 16.35 -1.23
N PRO A 138 -4.67 15.92 -0.80
CA PRO A 138 -3.58 16.85 -0.48
C PRO A 138 -3.11 17.61 -1.72
N THR A 139 -2.69 18.86 -1.54
CA THR A 139 -1.93 19.57 -2.58
C THR A 139 -0.60 18.88 -2.84
N SER A 140 0.05 19.16 -3.97
CA SER A 140 1.34 18.56 -4.30
C SER A 140 2.39 18.83 -3.21
N ASP A 141 2.46 20.05 -2.67
CA ASP A 141 3.41 20.39 -1.60
C ASP A 141 3.09 19.65 -0.29
N GLN A 142 1.82 19.58 0.10
CA GLN A 142 1.39 18.84 1.29
C GLN A 142 1.75 17.35 1.16
N TRP A 143 1.54 16.80 -0.03
CA TRP A 143 1.83 15.40 -0.33
C TRP A 143 3.33 15.11 -0.34
N VAL A 144 4.15 15.96 -0.96
CA VAL A 144 5.62 15.84 -0.97
C VAL A 144 6.17 15.93 0.47
N ASN A 145 5.67 16.86 1.27
CA ASN A 145 6.05 16.99 2.68
C ASN A 145 5.64 15.75 3.49
N GLY A 146 4.43 15.21 3.24
CA GLY A 146 3.96 13.96 3.84
C GLY A 146 4.87 12.79 3.48
N LEU A 147 5.26 12.67 2.21
CA LEU A 147 6.18 11.64 1.74
C LEU A 147 7.56 11.76 2.39
N GLN A 148 8.10 12.97 2.55
CA GLN A 148 9.37 13.18 3.25
C GLN A 148 9.27 12.73 4.72
N ASN A 149 8.19 13.06 5.42
CA ASN A 149 7.98 12.59 6.80
C ASN A 149 7.92 11.06 6.89
N TRP A 150 7.31 10.41 5.89
CA TRP A 150 7.31 8.95 5.78
C TRP A 150 8.70 8.38 5.55
N PHE A 151 9.49 8.99 4.68
CA PHE A 151 10.87 8.58 4.43
C PHE A 151 11.74 8.72 5.67
N ASP A 152 11.60 9.81 6.43
CA ASP A 152 12.30 10.01 7.69
C ASP A 152 11.91 8.93 8.72
N PHE A 153 10.61 8.63 8.83
CA PHE A 153 10.11 7.56 9.68
C PHE A 153 10.68 6.19 9.30
N LEU A 154 10.66 5.85 8.00
CA LEU A 154 11.19 4.58 7.50
C LEU A 154 12.70 4.48 7.75
N GLN A 155 13.45 5.56 7.55
CA GLN A 155 14.89 5.57 7.87
C GLN A 155 15.15 5.33 9.35
N GLN A 156 14.36 5.92 10.25
CA GLN A 156 14.55 5.73 11.69
C GLN A 156 14.14 4.33 12.17
N ASN A 157 13.12 3.73 11.55
CA ASN A 157 12.45 2.56 12.11
C ASN A 157 12.63 1.28 11.28
N CYS A 158 13.12 1.34 10.04
CA CYS A 158 13.18 0.19 9.13
C CYS A 158 14.59 -0.33 8.84
N GLN A 159 15.56 -0.07 9.73
CA GLN A 159 16.97 -0.47 9.53
C GLN A 159 17.18 -1.98 9.27
N ARG A 160 16.31 -2.83 9.84
CA ARG A 160 16.35 -4.29 9.67
C ARG A 160 15.33 -4.82 8.66
N VAL A 161 14.46 -3.96 8.15
CA VAL A 161 13.41 -4.34 7.18
C VAL A 161 14.07 -4.53 5.81
N LYS A 162 13.86 -5.70 5.21
CA LYS A 162 14.52 -6.06 3.95
C LYS A 162 13.78 -5.54 2.72
N HIS A 163 12.46 -5.40 2.81
CA HIS A 163 11.61 -4.99 1.70
C HIS A 163 10.65 -3.88 2.13
N ILE A 164 10.68 -2.76 1.43
CA ILE A 164 9.76 -1.64 1.64
C ILE A 164 9.04 -1.38 0.33
N ILE A 165 7.72 -1.21 0.41
CA ILE A 165 6.88 -0.85 -0.72
C ILE A 165 6.20 0.48 -0.42
N ILE A 166 6.25 1.38 -1.39
CA ILE A 166 5.44 2.59 -1.43
C ILE A 166 4.36 2.38 -2.48
N ALA A 167 3.12 2.21 -2.04
CA ALA A 167 1.98 1.94 -2.92
C ALA A 167 1.11 3.21 -3.05
N LEU A 168 1.06 3.79 -4.24
CA LEU A 168 0.11 4.86 -4.56
C LEU A 168 -1.25 4.24 -4.88
N HIS A 169 -2.20 4.39 -3.96
CA HIS A 169 -3.51 3.77 -4.08
C HIS A 169 -4.50 4.65 -4.85
N LYS A 170 -5.61 4.04 -5.29
CA LYS A 170 -6.64 4.66 -6.14
C LYS A 170 -6.13 5.05 -7.53
N ALA A 171 -5.38 4.14 -8.15
CA ALA A 171 -4.81 4.32 -9.49
C ALA A 171 -5.84 4.67 -10.57
N ASP A 172 -7.08 4.22 -10.40
CA ASP A 172 -8.24 4.53 -11.24
C ASP A 172 -8.53 6.03 -11.35
N LEU A 173 -8.08 6.84 -10.39
CA LEU A 173 -8.24 8.29 -10.41
C LEU A 173 -7.24 9.02 -11.33
N PHE A 174 -6.14 8.38 -11.71
CA PHE A 174 -5.05 9.08 -12.43
C PHE A 174 -4.48 8.33 -13.63
N CYS A 175 -4.74 7.04 -13.80
CA CYS A 175 -4.23 6.27 -14.94
C CYS A 175 -5.30 5.38 -15.59
N ASP A 176 -4.95 4.80 -16.74
CA ASP A 176 -5.73 3.74 -17.36
C ASP A 176 -5.38 2.39 -16.74
N VAL A 177 -6.12 1.99 -15.71
CA VAL A 177 -5.78 0.79 -14.92
C VAL A 177 -5.85 -0.51 -15.72
N GLU A 178 -6.65 -0.55 -16.79
CA GLU A 178 -6.73 -1.72 -17.67
C GLU A 178 -5.50 -1.82 -18.57
N ALA A 179 -5.09 -0.71 -19.19
CA ALA A 179 -3.87 -0.69 -19.99
C ALA A 179 -2.63 -0.97 -19.12
N GLU A 180 -2.52 -0.26 -17.99
CA GLU A 180 -1.42 -0.40 -17.04
C GLU A 180 -1.33 -1.83 -16.48
N GLY A 181 -2.47 -2.39 -16.03
CA GLY A 181 -2.55 -3.75 -15.54
C GLY A 181 -2.21 -4.77 -16.62
N LYS A 182 -2.60 -4.57 -17.87
CA LYS A 182 -2.27 -5.48 -18.99
C LYS A 182 -0.77 -5.53 -19.27
N ASP A 183 -0.10 -4.39 -19.19
CA ASP A 183 1.32 -4.26 -19.49
C ASP A 183 2.18 -4.85 -18.37
N TRP A 184 1.81 -4.55 -17.12
CA TRP A 184 2.60 -4.92 -15.94
C TRP A 184 2.10 -6.14 -15.15
N ARG A 185 1.01 -6.79 -15.58
CA ARG A 185 0.44 -7.97 -14.91
C ARG A 185 1.48 -9.04 -14.62
N TYR A 186 1.21 -9.79 -13.56
CA TYR A 186 1.97 -10.99 -13.23
C TYR A 186 1.77 -12.07 -14.31
N ARG A 187 2.87 -12.55 -14.90
CA ARG A 187 2.89 -13.58 -15.95
C ARG A 187 3.69 -14.81 -15.48
N PRO A 188 3.08 -15.71 -14.70
CA PRO A 188 3.76 -16.88 -14.18
C PRO A 188 4.22 -17.85 -15.28
N ASP A 189 3.49 -17.89 -16.40
CA ASP A 189 3.79 -18.67 -17.60
C ASP A 189 5.11 -18.26 -18.29
N ARG A 190 5.59 -17.05 -18.03
CA ARG A 190 6.85 -16.51 -18.58
C ARG A 190 8.00 -16.49 -17.59
N GLY A 191 7.96 -17.36 -16.59
CA GLY A 191 9.02 -17.49 -15.58
C GLY A 191 8.79 -16.67 -14.31
N GLY A 192 7.60 -16.11 -14.11
CA GLY A 192 7.15 -15.57 -12.81
C GLY A 192 7.91 -14.37 -12.25
N ALA A 193 8.91 -13.83 -12.95
CA ALA A 193 9.52 -12.55 -12.64
C ALA A 193 8.87 -11.48 -13.51
N ALA A 194 7.86 -10.78 -12.98
CA ALA A 194 7.60 -9.45 -13.51
C ALA A 194 8.90 -8.63 -13.30
N PRO A 195 9.28 -7.75 -14.23
CA PRO A 195 10.45 -6.89 -14.04
C PRO A 195 10.12 -5.82 -12.99
N TRP A 196 10.16 -6.23 -11.71
CA TRP A 196 9.71 -5.41 -10.57
C TRP A 196 10.45 -4.08 -10.49
N TYR A 197 11.73 -4.08 -10.87
CA TYR A 197 12.56 -2.87 -10.91
C TYR A 197 12.11 -1.93 -12.03
N ASP A 198 11.96 -2.43 -13.27
CA ASP A 198 11.49 -1.62 -14.40
C ASP A 198 10.08 -1.06 -14.12
N TYR A 199 9.21 -1.85 -13.48
CA TYR A 199 7.91 -1.39 -13.04
C TYR A 199 8.01 -0.30 -11.98
N SER A 200 8.83 -0.50 -10.95
CA SER A 200 9.04 0.50 -9.90
C SER A 200 9.59 1.81 -10.46
N ASP A 201 10.52 1.75 -11.41
CA ASP A 201 11.10 2.92 -12.05
C ASP A 201 10.05 3.64 -12.91
N HIS A 202 9.29 2.89 -13.71
CA HIS A 202 8.14 3.41 -14.45
C HIS A 202 7.12 4.13 -13.56
N VAL A 203 6.77 3.54 -12.42
CA VAL A 203 5.83 4.15 -11.46
C VAL A 203 6.38 5.46 -10.92
N VAL A 204 7.67 5.52 -10.56
CA VAL A 204 8.29 6.75 -10.07
C VAL A 204 8.26 7.83 -11.15
N GLU A 205 8.68 7.50 -12.37
CA GLU A 205 8.74 8.43 -13.50
C GLU A 205 7.37 8.97 -13.88
N SER A 206 6.35 8.10 -13.89
CA SER A 206 5.02 8.44 -14.39
C SER A 206 4.12 9.11 -13.35
N TYR A 207 4.23 8.71 -12.08
CA TYR A 207 3.22 9.06 -11.07
C TYR A 207 3.77 9.80 -9.84
N PHE A 208 5.09 9.83 -9.65
CA PHE A 208 5.72 10.53 -8.51
C PHE A 208 6.49 11.80 -8.92
N GLY A 209 6.24 12.34 -10.12
CA GLY A 209 7.01 13.44 -10.70
C GLY A 209 7.21 14.66 -9.78
N VAL A 210 6.19 15.04 -9.00
CA VAL A 210 6.27 16.17 -8.04
C VAL A 210 7.21 15.91 -6.86
N ALA A 211 7.54 14.64 -6.58
CA ALA A 211 8.40 14.20 -5.48
C ALA A 211 9.77 13.68 -5.93
N ASN A 212 10.14 13.82 -7.22
CA ASN A 212 11.36 13.26 -7.78
C ASN A 212 12.63 13.58 -6.96
N GLN A 213 12.76 14.83 -6.47
CA GLN A 213 13.91 15.23 -5.67
C GLN A 213 13.98 14.50 -4.32
N VAL A 214 12.85 14.40 -3.63
CA VAL A 214 12.73 13.73 -2.32
C VAL A 214 12.98 12.22 -2.47
N ILE A 215 12.41 11.61 -3.51
CA ILE A 215 12.62 10.19 -3.82
C ILE A 215 14.07 9.90 -4.18
N ARG A 216 14.69 10.70 -5.04
CA ARG A 216 16.10 10.53 -5.43
C ARG A 216 17.02 10.61 -4.22
N LYS A 217 16.81 11.58 -3.33
CA LYS A 217 17.57 11.70 -2.08
C LYS A 217 17.38 10.47 -1.19
N TYR A 218 16.15 10.01 -1.02
CA TYR A 218 15.84 8.85 -0.20
C TYR A 218 16.43 7.55 -0.78
N LYS A 219 16.29 7.32 -2.08
CA LYS A 219 16.88 6.17 -2.81
C LYS A 219 18.41 6.09 -2.70
N GLY A 220 19.08 7.21 -2.47
CA GLY A 220 20.52 7.26 -2.19
C GLY A 220 20.92 6.74 -0.80
N THR A 221 19.96 6.37 0.06
CA THR A 221 20.22 5.78 1.39
C THR A 221 20.12 4.27 1.36
N GLU A 222 20.71 3.58 2.35
CA GLU A 222 20.64 2.11 2.45
C GLU A 222 19.19 1.61 2.42
N ILE A 223 18.31 2.26 3.18
CA ILE A 223 16.90 1.89 3.27
C ILE A 223 16.19 2.17 1.95
N GLY A 224 16.38 3.36 1.38
CA GLY A 224 15.72 3.72 0.12
C GLY A 224 16.15 2.85 -1.07
N SER A 225 17.37 2.33 -1.09
CA SER A 225 17.85 1.41 -2.14
C SER A 225 17.05 0.10 -2.20
N ARG A 226 16.38 -0.29 -1.10
CA ARG A 226 15.56 -1.51 -0.99
C ARG A 226 14.06 -1.22 -1.14
N THR A 227 13.70 0.04 -1.37
CA THR A 227 12.31 0.48 -1.50
C THR A 227 11.85 0.39 -2.94
N ASN A 228 10.68 -0.19 -3.18
CA ASN A 228 10.04 -0.27 -4.50
C ASN A 228 8.70 0.46 -4.51
N PHE A 229 8.30 0.94 -5.68
CA PHE A 229 7.11 1.75 -5.88
C PHE A 229 6.10 0.99 -6.70
N PHE A 230 4.84 1.05 -6.29
CA PHE A 230 3.73 0.38 -6.95
C PHE A 230 2.55 1.34 -7.04
N ILE A 231 1.67 1.15 -8.03
CA ILE A 231 0.32 1.69 -7.97
C ILE A 231 -0.66 0.57 -7.67
N THR A 232 -1.76 0.89 -6.98
CA THR A 232 -2.79 -0.10 -6.63
C THR A 232 -4.19 0.50 -6.78
N THR A 233 -5.15 -0.33 -7.13
CA THR A 233 -6.58 0.02 -7.15
C THR A 233 -7.40 -1.23 -6.90
N THR A 234 -8.61 -1.09 -6.37
CA THR A 234 -9.55 -2.21 -6.24
C THR A 234 -10.22 -2.58 -7.56
N GLU A 235 -10.11 -1.72 -8.58
CA GLU A 235 -10.79 -1.90 -9.87
C GLU A 235 -10.00 -2.76 -10.86
N ASN A 236 -8.73 -3.04 -10.56
CA ASN A 236 -7.88 -3.89 -11.40
C ASN A 236 -7.09 -4.86 -10.54
N GLN A 237 -7.46 -6.14 -10.61
CA GLN A 237 -6.88 -7.19 -9.78
C GLN A 237 -5.39 -7.38 -10.05
N GLU A 238 -4.95 -7.24 -11.31
CA GLU A 238 -3.55 -7.42 -11.66
C GLU A 238 -2.69 -6.39 -10.89
N LEU A 239 -3.05 -5.11 -10.92
CA LEU A 239 -2.34 -4.06 -10.16
C LEU A 239 -2.48 -4.20 -8.63
N LEU A 240 -3.65 -4.64 -8.14
CA LEU A 240 -3.88 -4.85 -6.71
C LEU A 240 -2.94 -5.90 -6.10
N GLU A 241 -2.65 -6.95 -6.86
CA GLU A 241 -1.88 -8.11 -6.39
C GLU A 241 -0.37 -7.94 -6.50
N LEU A 242 0.12 -7.07 -7.40
CA LEU A 242 1.56 -6.93 -7.69
C LEU A 242 2.44 -6.73 -6.45
N PRO A 243 2.11 -5.85 -5.47
CA PRO A 243 2.95 -5.68 -4.27
C PRO A 243 3.16 -6.98 -3.50
N TRP A 244 2.12 -7.81 -3.42
CA TRP A 244 2.13 -9.06 -2.66
C TRP A 244 2.88 -10.15 -3.42
N LEU A 245 2.69 -10.23 -4.73
CA LEU A 245 3.40 -11.14 -5.61
C LEU A 245 4.90 -10.84 -5.65
N TYR A 246 5.29 -9.57 -5.56
CA TYR A 246 6.68 -9.18 -5.37
C TYR A 246 7.23 -9.65 -4.01
N LEU A 247 6.49 -9.47 -2.91
CA LEU A 247 6.99 -9.83 -1.57
C LEU A 247 7.05 -11.33 -1.32
N ALA A 248 6.10 -12.09 -1.85
CA ALA A 248 5.92 -13.50 -1.49
C ALA A 248 7.20 -14.34 -1.65
N PRO A 249 7.96 -14.28 -2.77
CA PRO A 249 9.21 -15.01 -2.91
C PRO A 249 10.24 -14.76 -1.79
N TYR A 250 10.35 -13.53 -1.29
CA TYR A 250 11.36 -13.17 -0.29
C TYR A 250 10.98 -13.56 1.14
N LEU A 251 9.68 -13.67 1.39
CA LEU A 251 9.14 -14.00 2.70
C LEU A 251 9.05 -15.51 2.94
N ILE A 252 9.21 -16.31 1.88
CA ILE A 252 9.21 -17.78 1.89
C ILE A 252 10.56 -18.36 2.34
N TYR A 253 11.69 -17.73 2.00
CA TYR A 253 13.04 -18.30 2.19
C TYR A 253 13.84 -17.78 3.40
N ASN A 254 13.18 -17.26 4.44
CA ASN A 254 13.87 -16.80 5.66
C ASN A 254 13.13 -17.21 6.93
#